data_AF-A0A0F9H2B5-F1
#
_entry.id   AF-A0A0F9H2B5-F1
#
_cell.length_a   1.000
_cell.length_b   1.000
_cell.length_c   1.000
_cell.angle_alpha   90.00
_cell.angle_beta   90.00
_cell.angle_gamma   90.00
#
_symmetry.space_group_name_H-M   'P 1'
#
loop_
_entity.id
_entity.type
_entity.pdbx_description
1 polymer ?
#
loop_
_entity_poly.entity_id
_entity_poly.type
_entity_poly.pdbx_seq_one_letter_code
_entity_poly.pdbx_strand_id
1 'polypeptide(L)' 'REYYDQLIGYYTLYRIDGIDGMSRDIEIKKVGVYFSRYGYFHSYNIEDIIDENKFPEFIEWFKDRAAQEYGKI' A
#
# COMPACT_ATOMS: atom_id res chain seq x y z
N ARG A 1 -13.31 3.75 4.54
CA ARG A 1 -12.15 3.66 5.46
C ARG A 1 -11.44 2.34 5.28
N GLU A 2 -12.08 1.19 5.54
CA GLU A 2 -11.44 -0.14 5.40
C GLU A 2 -10.79 -0.39 4.04
N TYR A 3 -11.48 -0.13 2.92
CA TYR A 3 -10.88 -0.28 1.59
C TYR A 3 -9.66 0.63 1.36
N TYR A 4 -9.71 1.85 1.90
CA TYR A 4 -8.58 2.78 1.80
C TYR A 4 -7.39 2.26 2.58
N ASP A 5 -7.60 1.85 3.83
CA ASP A 5 -6.55 1.30 4.70
C ASP A 5 -5.91 0.03 4.07
N GLN A 6 -6.72 -0.82 3.44
CA GLN A 6 -6.22 -1.97 2.68
C GLN A 6 -5.35 -1.58 1.48
N LEU A 7 -5.77 -0.59 0.69
CA LEU A 7 -4.99 -0.11 -0.45
C LEU A 7 -3.63 0.46 0.01
N ILE A 8 -3.61 1.23 1.10
CA ILE A 8 -2.36 1.71 1.71
C ILE A 8 -1.51 0.54 2.19
N GLY A 9 -2.11 -0.46 2.85
CA GLY A 9 -1.43 -1.68 3.27
C GLY A 9 -0.75 -2.41 2.11
N TYR A 10 -1.47 -2.66 1.01
CA TYR A 10 -0.90 -3.30 -0.17
C TYR A 10 0.22 -2.47 -0.81
N TYR A 11 0.04 -1.15 -0.92
CA TYR A 11 1.09 -0.27 -1.42
C TYR A 11 2.34 -0.32 -0.52
N THR A 12 2.14 -0.39 0.81
CA THR A 12 3.24 -0.52 1.78
C THR A 12 4.00 -1.82 1.60
N LEU A 13 3.31 -2.95 1.41
CA LEU A 13 3.95 -4.25 1.14
C LEU A 13 4.75 -4.23 -0.16
N TYR A 14 4.19 -3.64 -1.22
CA TYR A 14 4.90 -3.39 -2.47
C TYR A 14 6.19 -2.56 -2.24
N ARG A 15 6.14 -1.54 -1.39
CA ARG A 15 7.30 -0.70 -1.08
C ARG A 15 8.36 -1.41 -0.23
N ILE A 16 8.00 -2.50 0.46
CA ILE A 16 8.94 -3.30 1.27
C ILE A 16 9.71 -4.30 0.40
N ASP A 17 9.03 -5.07 -0.46
CA ASP A 17 9.68 -6.21 -1.17
C ASP A 17 9.34 -6.29 -2.67
N GLY A 18 8.51 -5.39 -3.18
CA GLY A 18 8.05 -5.40 -4.57
C GLY A 18 6.91 -6.39 -4.81
N ILE A 19 6.77 -6.83 -6.06
CA ILE A 19 5.74 -7.79 -6.50
C ILE A 19 6.47 -8.95 -7.18
N ASP A 20 6.20 -10.18 -6.74
CA ASP A 20 6.78 -11.37 -7.35
C ASP A 20 6.49 -11.45 -8.85
N GLY A 21 7.50 -11.81 -9.64
CA GLY A 21 7.42 -11.84 -11.10
C GLY A 21 7.40 -10.46 -11.79
N MET A 22 7.51 -9.34 -11.06
CA MET A 22 7.66 -8.01 -11.66
C MET A 22 9.09 -7.45 -11.48
N SER A 23 9.52 -6.60 -12.42
CA SER A 23 10.76 -5.85 -12.24
C SER A 23 10.64 -4.87 -11.08
N ARG A 24 11.72 -4.71 -10.31
CA ARG A 24 11.83 -3.73 -9.23
C ARG A 24 11.80 -2.28 -9.72
N ASP A 25 12.00 -2.05 -11.02
CA ASP A 25 11.95 -0.72 -11.62
C ASP A 25 10.51 -0.23 -11.89
N ILE A 26 9.50 -1.08 -11.65
CA ILE A 26 8.10 -0.70 -11.83
C ILE A 26 7.62 0.13 -10.64
N GLU A 27 7.12 1.32 -10.95
CA GLU A 27 6.54 2.27 -10.00
C GLU A 27 5.00 2.23 -10.04
N ILE A 28 4.36 1.99 -8.90
CA ILE A 28 2.90 2.12 -8.77
C ILE A 28 2.55 3.59 -8.54
N LYS A 29 1.87 4.22 -9.52
CA LYS A 29 1.46 5.64 -9.44
C LYS A 29 0.03 5.83 -8.95
N LYS A 30 -0.82 4.81 -9.04
CA LYS A 30 -2.23 4.86 -8.65
C LYS A 30 -2.66 3.54 -8.02
N VAL A 31 -3.55 3.63 -7.05
CA VAL A 31 -4.24 2.50 -6.44
C VAL A 31 -5.74 2.74 -6.49
N GLY A 32 -6.53 1.67 -6.53
CA GLY A 32 -7.97 1.81 -6.63
C GLY A 32 -8.72 0.53 -6.32
N VAL A 33 -10.01 0.69 -6.09
CA VAL A 33 -10.96 -0.38 -5.80
C VAL A 33 -12.10 -0.31 -6.81
N TYR A 34 -12.45 -1.46 -7.38
CA TYR A 34 -13.58 -1.59 -8.29
C TYR A 34 -14.76 -2.24 -7.58
N PHE A 35 -15.87 -1.51 -7.49
CA PHE A 35 -17.12 -1.96 -6.89
C PHE A 35 -18.02 -2.56 -7.98
N SER A 36 -17.82 -3.84 -8.29
CA SER A 36 -18.49 -4.54 -9.40
C SER A 36 -20.01 -4.45 -9.38
N ARG A 37 -20.63 -4.49 -8.18
CA ARG A 37 -22.09 -4.36 -8.03
C ARG A 37 -22.63 -3.04 -8.58
N TYR A 38 -21.83 -1.98 -8.54
CA TYR A 38 -22.23 -0.63 -8.90
C TYR A 38 -21.55 -0.14 -10.18
N GLY A 39 -20.71 -0.96 -10.81
CA GLY A 39 -19.92 -0.54 -11.99
C GLY A 39 -19.03 0.67 -11.72
N TYR A 40 -18.55 0.82 -10.48
CA TYR A 40 -17.86 2.04 -10.04
C TYR A 40 -16.39 1.76 -9.71
N PHE A 41 -15.48 2.51 -10.32
CA PHE A 41 -14.05 2.47 -10.02
C PHE A 41 -13.66 3.72 -9.24
N HIS A 42 -13.11 3.51 -8.05
CA HIS A 42 -12.56 4.58 -7.22
C HIS A 42 -11.04 4.46 -7.17
N SER A 43 -10.33 5.53 -7.51
CA SER A 43 -8.87 5.53 -7.58
C SER A 43 -8.26 6.75 -6.91
N TYR A 44 -7.05 6.57 -6.40
CA TYR A 44 -6.21 7.60 -5.80
C TYR A 44 -4.86 7.64 -6.53
N ASN A 45 -4.31 8.84 -6.74
CA ASN A 45 -2.89 8.95 -7.09
C ASN A 45 -2.07 8.79 -5.81
N ILE A 46 -0.92 8.12 -5.90
CA ILE A 46 -0.04 7.91 -4.75
C ILE A 46 0.47 9.24 -4.19
N GLU A 47 0.83 10.19 -5.07
CA GLU A 47 1.31 11.52 -4.69
C GLU A 47 0.30 12.34 -3.87
N ASP A 48 -1.00 12.04 -3.99
CA ASP A 48 -2.05 12.73 -3.24
C ASP A 48 -2.24 12.17 -1.82
N ILE A 49 -1.78 10.94 -1.56
CA ILE A 49 -2.08 10.20 -0.33
C ILE A 49 -0.82 9.78 0.45
N ILE A 50 0.35 9.75 -0.19
CA ILE A 50 1.64 9.42 0.40
C ILE A 50 2.58 10.63 0.32
N ASP A 51 3.05 11.07 1.49
CA ASP A 51 4.21 11.98 1.59
C ASP A 51 5.49 11.12 1.62
N GLU A 52 6.23 11.08 0.52
CA GLU A 52 7.45 10.29 0.39
C GLU A 52 8.53 10.64 1.42
N ASN A 53 8.48 11.84 2.03
CA ASN A 53 9.42 12.21 3.08
C ASN A 53 9.09 11.54 4.42
N LYS A 54 7.83 11.16 4.64
CA LYS A 54 7.35 10.54 5.89
C LYS A 54 7.05 9.06 5.75
N PHE A 55 6.90 8.58 4.53
CA PHE A 55 6.53 7.20 4.28
C PHE A 55 7.55 6.18 4.81
N PRO A 56 8.87 6.43 4.81
CA PRO A 56 9.83 5.52 5.45
C PRO A 56 9.54 5.30 6.95
N GLU A 57 9.17 6.35 7.70
CA GLU A 57 8.81 6.22 9.11
C GLU A 57 7.55 5.38 9.30
N PHE A 58 6.57 5.55 8.40
CA PHE A 58 5.37 4.74 8.38
C PHE A 58 5.66 3.26 8.10
N ILE A 59 6.56 2.95 7.15
CA ILE A 59 6.96 1.57 6.84
C ILE A 59 7.57 0.88 8.07
N GLU A 60 8.44 1.57 8.81
CA GLU A 60 9.04 1.00 10.02
C GLU A 60 8.00 0.77 11.11
N TRP A 61 7.12 1.75 11.37
CA TRP A 61 5.97 1.55 12.27
C TRP A 61 5.10 0.36 11.84
N PHE A 62 4.86 0.21 10.53
CA PHE A 62 4.04 -0.87 9.98
C PHE A 62 4.67 -2.24 10.25
N LYS A 63 5.98 -2.39 10.04
CA LYS A 63 6.73 -3.62 10.36
C LYS A 63 6.70 -3.93 11.85
N ASP A 64 6.95 -2.93 12.70
CA ASP A 64 6.92 -3.10 14.15
C ASP A 64 5.54 -3.53 14.63
N ARG A 65 4.48 -2.91 14.08
CA ARG A 65 3.10 -3.27 14.40
C ARG A 65 2.77 -4.69 13.97
N ALA A 66 3.19 -5.11 12.78
CA ALA A 66 3.02 -6.48 12.30
C ALA A 66 3.76 -7.48 13.20
N ALA A 67 5.00 -7.16 13.62
CA ALA A 67 5.78 -8.02 14.51
C ALA A 67 5.15 -8.17 15.90
N GLN A 68 4.49 -7.14 16.42
CA GLN A 68 3.76 -7.20 17.69
C GLN A 68 2.52 -8.09 17.62
N GLU A 69 1.78 -8.04 16.52
CA GLU A 69 0.51 -8.77 16.36
C GLU A 69 0.71 -10.22 15.91
N TYR A 70 1.72 -10.49 15.07
CA TYR A 70 1.90 -11.80 14.42
C TYR A 70 3.24 -12.49 14.75
N GLY A 71 4.11 -11.86 15.54
CA GLY A 71 5.48 -12.30 15.78
C GLY A 71 6.47 -11.78 14.73
N LYS A 72 7.76 -11.82 15.03
CA LYS A 72 8.80 -11.37 14.09
C LYS A 72 8.76 -12.23 12.82
N ILE A 73 8.64 -11.54 11.68
CA ILE A 73 8.73 -12.10 10.32
C ILE A 73 10.21 -12.27 9.95
#